data_AF-A0A944QKG5-F1
#
_entry.id   AF-A0A944QKG5-F1
#
_cell.length_a   1.000
_cell.length_b   1.000
_cell.length_c   1.000
_cell.angle_alpha   90.00
_cell.angle_beta   90.00
_cell.angle_gamma   90.00
#
_symmetry.space_group_name_H-M   'P 1'
#
loop_
_entity.id
_entity.type
_entity.pdbx_description
1 polymer ?
#
loop_
_entity_poly.entity_id
_entity_poly.type
_entity_poly.pdbx_seq_one_letter_code
_entity_poly.pdbx_strand_id
1 'polypeptide(L)' 'MSPGLAGVATGFRSFARYFNGVLGADAYAKYVEHHRAAGHATPPLSEREFWRDRTDRQDTNPQGRCC' A
#
# COMPACT_ATOMS: atom_id res chain seq x y z
N MET A 1 -5.50 -35.48 -1.36
CA MET A 1 -5.21 -34.03 -1.33
C MET A 1 -6.53 -33.32 -1.07
N SER A 2 -6.76 -32.86 0.17
CA SER A 2 -8.07 -32.40 0.62
C SER A 2 -8.46 -31.05 0.01
N PRO A 3 -9.58 -30.95 -0.75
CA PRO A 3 -10.01 -29.71 -1.42
C PRO A 3 -10.35 -28.57 -0.44
N GLY A 4 -10.60 -28.89 0.84
CA GLY A 4 -10.91 -27.90 1.88
C GLY A 4 -9.76 -26.94 2.22
N LEU A 5 -8.50 -27.40 2.16
CA LEU A 5 -7.35 -26.53 2.47
C LEU A 5 -7.12 -25.48 1.38
N ALA A 6 -7.39 -25.83 0.12
CA ALA A 6 -7.28 -24.90 -1.00
C ALA A 6 -8.32 -23.78 -0.89
N GLY A 7 -9.58 -24.10 -0.57
CA GLY A 7 -10.64 -23.10 -0.37
C GLY A 7 -10.36 -22.15 0.80
N VAL A 8 -9.87 -22.67 1.93
CA VAL A 8 -9.49 -21.86 3.10
C VAL A 8 -8.30 -20.94 2.79
N ALA A 9 -7.29 -21.45 2.07
CA ALA A 9 -6.14 -20.65 1.67
C ALA A 9 -6.52 -19.51 0.71
N THR A 10 -7.42 -19.76 -0.24
CA THR A 10 -7.92 -18.72 -1.15
C THR A 10 -8.75 -17.67 -0.40
N GLY A 11 -9.61 -18.08 0.53
CA GLY A 11 -10.39 -17.17 1.36
C GLY A 11 -9.53 -16.24 2.21
N PHE A 12 -8.50 -16.78 2.87
CA PHE A 12 -7.56 -15.99 3.66
C PHE A 12 -6.77 -14.98 2.82
N ARG A 13 -6.36 -15.36 1.60
CA ARG A 13 -5.63 -14.46 0.69
C ARG A 13 -6.49 -13.29 0.23
N SER A 14 -7.78 -13.52 -0.07
CA SER A 14 -8.73 -12.47 -0.42
C SER A 14 -8.98 -11.52 0.76
N PHE A 15 -9.14 -12.06 1.96
CA PHE A 15 -9.28 -11.26 3.18
C PHE A 15 -8.03 -10.41 3.46
N ALA A 16 -6.83 -11.00 3.37
CA ALA A 16 -5.58 -10.25 3.53
C ALA A 16 -5.44 -9.15 2.48
N ARG A 17 -5.83 -9.38 1.22
CA ARG A 17 -5.82 -8.33 0.18
C ARG A 17 -6.81 -7.21 0.48
N TYR A 18 -8.00 -7.55 0.94
CA TYR A 18 -9.00 -6.57 1.35
C TYR A 18 -8.51 -5.73 2.54
N PHE A 19 -8.00 -6.35 3.59
CA PHE A 19 -7.46 -5.64 4.76
C PHE A 19 -6.23 -4.78 4.41
N ASN A 20 -5.34 -5.27 3.56
CA ASN A 20 -4.22 -4.47 3.08
C ASN A 20 -4.68 -3.22 2.31
N GLY A 21 -5.76 -3.33 1.53
CA GLY A 21 -6.38 -2.20 0.84
C GLY A 21 -7.06 -1.21 1.80
N VAL A 22 -7.79 -1.70 2.80
CA VAL A 22 -8.53 -0.88 3.77
C VAL A 22 -7.60 -0.17 4.75
N LEU A 23 -6.57 -0.87 5.26
CA LEU A 23 -5.59 -0.30 6.19
C LEU A 23 -4.53 0.56 5.48
N GLY A 24 -4.53 0.58 4.14
CA GLY A 24 -3.53 1.29 3.34
C GLY A 24 -2.14 0.66 3.38
N ALA A 25 -2.01 -0.59 3.86
CA ALA A 25 -0.76 -1.34 3.82
C ALA A 25 -0.29 -1.63 2.38
N ASP A 26 -1.17 -1.52 1.39
CA ASP A 26 -0.84 -1.63 -0.04
C ASP A 26 -0.41 -0.30 -0.69
N ALA A 27 -0.31 0.79 0.08
CA ALA A 27 0.03 2.12 -0.45
C ALA A 27 1.39 2.17 -1.15
N TYR A 28 2.41 1.47 -0.61
CA TYR A 28 3.73 1.40 -1.25
C TYR A 28 3.69 0.63 -2.57
N ALA A 29 2.95 -0.47 -2.63
CA ALA A 29 2.80 -1.25 -3.85
C ALA A 29 2.15 -0.43 -4.97
N LYS A 30 1.07 0.29 -4.65
CA LYS A 30 0.42 1.25 -5.57
C LYS A 30 1.36 2.36 -6.01
N TYR A 31 2.19 2.88 -5.11
CA TYR A 31 3.21 3.89 -5.44
C TYR A 31 4.22 3.36 -6.46
N VAL A 32 4.77 2.15 -6.25
CA VAL A 32 5.74 1.56 -7.18
C VAL A 32 5.09 1.26 -8.54
N GLU A 33 3.86 0.76 -8.55
CA GLU A 33 3.10 0.55 -9.78
C GLU A 33 2.90 1.85 -10.55
N HIS A 34 2.45 2.91 -9.86
CA HIS A 34 2.30 4.23 -10.45
C HIS A 34 3.63 4.80 -10.95
N HIS A 35 4.69 4.68 -10.17
CA HIS A 35 6.02 5.15 -10.54
C HIS A 35 6.55 4.45 -11.80
N ARG A 36 6.29 3.13 -11.94
CA ARG A 36 6.63 2.36 -13.15
C ARG A 36 5.77 2.79 -14.34
N ALA A 37 4.46 2.95 -14.14
CA ALA A 37 3.53 3.36 -15.20
C ALA A 37 3.81 4.80 -15.69
N ALA A 38 4.25 5.69 -14.80
CA ALA A 38 4.62 7.07 -15.12
C ALA A 38 5.96 7.18 -15.88
N GLY A 39 6.75 6.11 -15.95
CA GLY A 39 7.99 6.08 -16.73
C GLY A 39 9.11 6.97 -16.17
N HIS A 40 9.13 7.22 -14.85
CA HIS A 40 10.20 7.99 -14.23
C HIS A 40 11.56 7.29 -14.39
N ALA A 41 12.57 8.05 -14.83
CA ALA A 41 13.93 7.57 -15.02
C ALA A 41 14.69 7.34 -13.70
N THR A 42 14.22 7.93 -12.61
CA THR A 42 14.78 7.74 -11.26
C THR A 42 14.29 6.43 -10.66
N PRO A 43 15.07 5.76 -9.79
CA PRO A 43 14.54 4.63 -9.04
C PRO A 43 13.44 5.09 -8.07
N PRO A 44 12.40 4.27 -7.83
CA PRO A 44 11.41 4.58 -6.81
C PRO A 44 12.06 4.61 -5.42
N LEU A 45 11.59 5.51 -4.55
CA LEU A 45 11.88 5.50 -3.11
C LEU A 45 11.77 4.09 -2.51
N SER A 46 12.64 3.78 -1.54
CA SER A 46 12.47 2.57 -0.73
C SER A 46 11.20 2.66 0.13
N GLU A 47 10.70 1.51 0.59
CA GLU A 47 9.48 1.44 1.39
C GLU A 47 9.55 2.31 2.65
N ARG A 48 10.68 2.28 3.38
CA ARG A 48 10.89 3.09 4.57
C ARG A 48 10.89 4.59 4.24
N GLU A 49 11.53 4.98 3.15
CA GLU A 49 11.56 6.38 2.72
C GLU A 49 10.19 6.88 2.31
N PHE A 50 9.41 6.05 1.60
CA PHE A 50 8.02 6.33 1.25
C PHE A 50 7.16 6.58 2.49
N TRP A 51 7.26 5.72 3.51
CA TRP A 51 6.47 5.89 4.74
C TRP A 51 6.88 7.10 5.56
N ARG A 52 8.19 7.40 5.63
CA ARG A 52 8.70 8.62 6.27
C ARG A 52 8.14 9.85 5.56
N ASP A 53 8.37 9.95 4.25
CA ASP A 53 7.93 11.07 3.42
C ASP A 53 6.39 11.24 3.42
N ARG A 54 5.63 10.14 3.48
CA ARG A 54 4.17 10.21 3.68
C ARG A 54 3.80 10.82 5.02
N THR A 55 4.45 10.40 6.10
CA THR A 55 4.23 10.93 7.45
C THR A 55 4.62 12.40 7.51
N ASP A 56 5.77 12.77 6.97
CA ASP A 56 6.29 14.14 6.93
C ASP A 56 5.32 15.09 6.20
N ARG A 57 4.71 14.63 5.09
CA ARG A 57 3.68 15.41 4.39
C ARG A 57 2.41 15.59 5.21
N GLN A 58 2.00 14.57 5.97
CA GLN A 58 0.82 14.68 6.84
C GLN A 58 1.07 15.63 8.03
N ASP A 59 2.29 15.61 8.56
CA ASP A 59 2.71 16.50 9.66
C ASP A 59 2.85 17.95 9.18
N THR A 60 3.48 18.16 8.03
CA THR A 60 3.72 19.49 7.45
C THR A 60 2.45 20.11 6.87
N ASN A 61 1.51 19.29 6.38
CA ASN A 61 0.26 19.75 5.78
C ASN A 61 -0.93 18.98 6.39
N PRO A 62 -1.35 19.33 7.62
CA PRO A 62 -2.53 18.75 8.25
C PRO A 62 -3.77 19.29 7.53
N GLN A 63 -4.11 18.66 6.40
CA GLN A 63 -5.32 18.91 5.62
C GLN A 63 -6.53 18.51 6.48
N GLY A 64 -7.01 19.44 7.30
CA GLY A 64 -8.07 19.15 8.28
C GLY A 64 -8.10 20.02 9.54
N ARG A 65 -7.37 21.13 9.60
CA ARG A 65 -7.70 22.18 10.58
C ARG A 65 -8.88 22.97 10.02
N CYS A 66 -10.10 22.49 10.26
CA CYS A 66 -11.24 23.39 10.23
C CYS A 66 -11.02 24.41 11.36
N CYS A 67 -10.60 25.60 10.96
CA CYS A 67 -11.06 26.81 11.63
C CYS A 67 -12.47 27.12 11.10
#